data_AF-A0A963ZKX9-F1
#
_entry.id   AF-A0A963ZKX9-F1
#
_cell.length_a   1.000
_cell.length_b   1.000
_cell.length_c   1.000
_cell.angle_alpha   90.00
_cell.angle_beta   90.00
_cell.angle_gamma   90.00
#
_symmetry.space_group_name_H-M   'P 1'
#
loop_
_entity.id
_entity.type
_entity.pdbx_description
1 polymer ?
#
loop_
_entity_poly.entity_id
_entity_poly.type
_entity_poly.pdbx_seq_one_letter_code
_entity_poly.pdbx_strand_id
1 'polypeptide(L)'
;MNMKHITIFATIALFFSGALTLFAQESKKATIAIFPFKNLYGEEQYESLGWDYADSLEVWLNGREELGTEFELIPNIDVKDQMLAQNVDIKSPSYETDVWTIAEALEADKMIWGTYYVKYNKVFLKVEIIDLSINMPDPDHVAESKGLLYEDAVNSVSDVGEMLLPGLKW
;
A
#
# COMPACT_ATOMS: atom_id res chain seq x y z
N MET A 1 13.78 -64.85 -35.71
CA MET A 1 13.39 -63.42 -35.69
C MET A 1 13.30 -62.99 -34.24
N ASN A 2 14.16 -62.06 -33.82
CA ASN A 2 14.63 -61.91 -32.43
C ASN A 2 13.69 -61.09 -31.54
N MET A 3 13.22 -61.71 -30.46
CA MET A 3 12.31 -61.19 -29.44
C MET A 3 13.04 -60.35 -28.36
N LYS A 4 14.07 -59.59 -28.74
CA LYS A 4 14.91 -58.78 -27.83
C LYS A 4 14.78 -57.27 -28.01
N HIS A 5 14.00 -56.81 -28.99
CA HIS A 5 13.88 -55.38 -29.30
C HIS A 5 12.62 -54.70 -28.74
N ILE A 6 11.71 -55.45 -28.10
CA ILE A 6 10.45 -54.88 -27.59
C ILE A 6 10.59 -54.35 -26.15
N THR A 7 11.61 -54.78 -25.39
CA THR A 7 11.75 -54.41 -23.97
C THR A 7 12.43 -53.06 -23.74
N ILE A 8 13.00 -52.42 -24.77
CA ILE A 8 13.77 -51.16 -24.60
C ILE A 8 12.88 -49.91 -24.79
N PHE A 9 11.67 -50.04 -25.34
CA PHE A 9 10.77 -48.89 -25.55
C PHE A 9 9.88 -48.55 -24.34
N ALA A 10 9.71 -49.47 -23.39
CA ALA A 10 8.84 -49.25 -22.23
C ALA A 10 9.51 -48.48 -21.08
N THR A 11 10.85 -48.42 -21.04
CA THR A 11 11.58 -47.80 -19.91
C THR A 11 11.87 -46.31 -20.13
N ILE A 12 11.71 -45.79 -21.35
CA ILE A 12 11.94 -44.37 -21.66
C ILE A 12 10.67 -43.52 -21.48
N ALA A 13 9.49 -44.14 -21.52
CA ALA A 13 8.22 -43.44 -21.29
C ALA A 13 7.95 -43.11 -19.80
N LEU A 14 8.64 -43.78 -18.87
CA LEU A 14 8.45 -43.60 -17.41
C LEU A 14 9.42 -42.59 -16.78
N PHE A 15 10.26 -41.93 -17.58
CA PHE A 15 11.15 -40.86 -17.12
C PHE A 15 10.68 -39.45 -17.54
N PHE A 16 9.56 -39.34 -18.26
CA PHE A 16 9.06 -38.07 -18.82
C PHE A 16 7.72 -37.60 -18.23
N SER A 17 7.34 -38.09 -17.03
CA SER A 17 6.14 -37.62 -16.32
C SER A 17 6.41 -36.95 -14.98
N GLY A 18 7.68 -36.66 -14.65
CA GLY A 18 8.07 -36.05 -13.36
C GLY A 18 8.49 -34.59 -13.40
N ALA A 19 8.49 -33.91 -14.56
CA ALA A 19 9.18 -32.63 -14.74
C ALA A 19 8.26 -31.42 -15.03
N LEU A 20 6.97 -31.50 -14.68
CA LEU A 20 6.03 -30.39 -14.86
C LEU A 20 5.16 -30.16 -13.62
N THR A 21 5.72 -30.25 -12.43
CA THR A 21 5.28 -29.34 -11.36
C THR A 21 5.94 -28.00 -11.64
N LEU A 22 5.36 -27.27 -12.60
CA LEU A 22 5.55 -25.84 -12.72
C LEU A 22 5.28 -25.27 -11.32
N PHE A 23 6.33 -24.76 -10.69
CA PHE A 23 6.21 -23.94 -9.50
C PHE A 23 5.41 -22.71 -9.92
N ALA A 24 4.09 -22.76 -9.76
CA ALA A 24 3.29 -21.56 -9.61
C ALA A 24 3.73 -20.96 -8.27
N GLN A 25 4.84 -20.22 -8.31
CA GLN A 25 5.29 -19.41 -7.20
C GLN A 25 4.30 -18.25 -7.13
N GLU A 26 3.22 -18.44 -6.38
CA GLU A 26 2.25 -17.40 -6.09
C GLU A 26 3.04 -16.27 -5.43
N SER A 27 3.24 -15.17 -6.16
CA SER A 27 3.95 -14.00 -5.63
C SER A 27 3.12 -13.46 -4.47
N LYS A 28 3.69 -13.43 -3.26
CA LYS A 28 3.05 -12.81 -2.10
C LYS A 28 2.71 -11.37 -2.47
N LYS A 29 1.45 -10.98 -2.31
CA LYS A 29 1.00 -9.60 -2.49
C LYS A 29 1.49 -8.72 -1.34
N ALA A 30 1.64 -7.42 -1.59
CA ALA A 30 1.99 -6.47 -0.55
C ALA A 30 0.77 -6.18 0.31
N THR A 31 0.89 -6.31 1.62
CA THR A 31 -0.11 -5.78 2.55
C THR A 31 0.19 -4.31 2.80
N ILE A 32 -0.77 -3.43 2.52
CA ILE A 32 -0.58 -1.97 2.59
C ILE A 32 -1.56 -1.35 3.59
N ALA A 33 -1.04 -0.58 4.54
CA ALA A 33 -1.83 0.24 5.44
C ALA A 33 -1.86 1.71 4.95
N ILE A 34 -3.00 2.38 5.03
CA ILE A 34 -3.12 3.82 4.75
C ILE A 34 -3.39 4.53 6.06
N PHE A 35 -2.50 5.45 6.44
CA PHE A 35 -2.65 6.23 7.67
C PHE A 35 -3.23 7.61 7.39
N PRO A 36 -3.98 8.21 8.33
CA PRO A 36 -4.49 9.56 8.15
C PRO A 36 -3.32 10.55 8.09
N PHE A 37 -3.45 11.51 7.18
CA PHE A 37 -2.37 12.44 6.90
C PHE A 37 -2.23 13.48 8.01
N LYS A 38 -1.00 13.80 8.38
CA LYS A 38 -0.72 14.73 9.48
C LYS A 38 -0.88 16.18 9.03
N ASN A 39 -1.70 16.95 9.76
CA ASN A 39 -1.71 18.40 9.67
C ASN A 39 -0.43 18.96 10.30
N LEU A 40 0.48 19.51 9.49
CA LEU A 40 1.78 20.01 9.97
C LEU A 40 1.65 21.23 10.89
N TYR A 41 0.56 21.99 10.78
CA TYR A 41 0.34 23.20 11.57
C TYR A 41 -0.72 23.01 12.66
N GLY A 42 -1.38 21.85 12.75
CA GLY A 42 -2.37 21.54 13.78
C GLY A 42 -3.56 22.51 13.80
N GLU A 43 -3.88 23.10 12.64
CA GLU A 43 -5.00 24.02 12.48
C GLU A 43 -6.32 23.24 12.55
N GLU A 44 -7.04 23.36 13.67
CA GLU A 44 -8.24 22.55 13.98
C GLU A 44 -9.30 22.51 12.88
N GLN A 45 -9.46 23.62 12.15
CA GLN A 45 -10.46 23.76 11.08
C GLN A 45 -10.19 22.88 9.86
N TYR A 46 -8.98 22.33 9.72
CA TYR A 46 -8.58 21.49 8.59
C TYR A 46 -8.33 20.04 8.97
N GLU A 47 -8.50 19.67 10.25
CA GLU A 47 -8.12 18.35 10.79
C GLU A 47 -8.84 17.17 10.13
N SER A 48 -10.08 17.36 9.65
CA SER A 48 -10.82 16.28 9.00
C SER A 48 -10.12 15.78 7.74
N LEU A 49 -9.37 16.66 7.07
CA LEU A 49 -8.76 16.38 5.78
C LEU A 49 -7.85 15.16 5.82
N GLY A 50 -7.19 14.90 6.95
CA GLY A 50 -6.27 13.76 7.09
C GLY A 50 -6.97 12.41 6.91
N TRP A 51 -8.13 12.24 7.55
CA TRP A 51 -8.97 11.04 7.39
C TRP A 51 -9.73 11.06 6.06
N ASP A 52 -10.28 12.21 5.68
CA ASP A 52 -11.03 12.36 4.42
C ASP A 52 -10.17 11.92 3.22
N TYR A 53 -8.87 12.23 3.25
CA TYR A 53 -7.91 11.79 2.23
C TYR A 53 -7.62 10.29 2.28
N ALA A 54 -7.33 9.74 3.47
CA ALA A 54 -7.01 8.33 3.63
C ALA A 54 -8.19 7.44 3.18
N ASP A 55 -9.40 7.79 3.59
CA ASP A 55 -10.63 7.06 3.23
C ASP A 55 -10.92 7.16 1.74
N SER A 56 -10.74 8.35 1.16
CA SER A 56 -10.93 8.54 -0.28
C SER A 56 -9.89 7.77 -1.10
N LEU A 57 -8.65 7.69 -0.63
CA LEU A 57 -7.58 6.92 -1.28
C LEU A 57 -7.83 5.42 -1.20
N GLU A 58 -8.27 4.92 -0.04
CA GLU A 58 -8.71 3.53 0.12
C GLU A 58 -9.83 3.19 -0.87
N VAL A 59 -10.88 4.02 -0.93
CA VAL A 59 -12.01 3.83 -1.86
C VAL A 59 -11.54 3.83 -3.31
N TRP A 60 -10.65 4.75 -3.67
CA TRP A 60 -10.15 4.85 -5.04
C TRP A 60 -9.30 3.63 -5.44
N LEU A 61 -8.43 3.16 -4.55
CA LEU A 61 -7.59 1.97 -4.79
C LEU A 61 -8.44 0.69 -4.83
N ASN A 62 -9.37 0.51 -3.90
CA ASN A 62 -10.29 -0.64 -3.87
C ASN A 62 -11.29 -0.63 -5.04
N GLY A 63 -11.59 0.53 -5.62
CA GLY A 63 -12.47 0.67 -6.78
C GLY A 63 -11.89 0.12 -8.09
N ARG A 64 -10.62 -0.33 -8.09
CA ARG A 64 -9.89 -0.84 -9.25
C ARG A 64 -9.64 -2.33 -9.09
N GLU A 65 -10.57 -3.15 -9.59
CA GLU A 65 -10.50 -4.61 -9.48
C GLU A 65 -9.20 -5.19 -10.04
N GLU A 66 -8.59 -4.55 -11.04
CA GLU A 66 -7.32 -4.95 -11.64
C GLU A 66 -6.12 -4.88 -10.67
N LEU A 67 -6.22 -4.05 -9.62
CA LEU A 67 -5.14 -3.90 -8.63
C LEU A 67 -5.21 -4.98 -7.54
N GLY A 68 -6.34 -5.66 -7.38
CA GLY A 68 -6.54 -6.69 -6.35
C GLY A 68 -5.62 -7.90 -6.51
N THR A 69 -4.94 -8.04 -7.67
CA THR A 69 -3.90 -9.06 -7.88
C THR A 69 -2.49 -8.60 -7.51
N GLU A 70 -2.27 -7.30 -7.31
CA GLU A 70 -0.94 -6.71 -7.12
C GLU A 70 -0.61 -6.44 -5.65
N PHE A 71 -1.59 -6.01 -4.87
CA PHE A 71 -1.47 -5.75 -3.43
C PHE A 71 -2.81 -5.96 -2.71
N GLU A 72 -2.77 -5.96 -1.38
CA GLU A 72 -3.93 -6.04 -0.50
C GLU A 72 -3.93 -4.83 0.43
N LEU A 73 -5.07 -4.15 0.52
CA LEU A 73 -5.23 -3.03 1.45
C LEU A 73 -5.75 -3.54 2.79
N ILE A 74 -5.14 -3.05 3.86
CA ILE A 74 -5.75 -3.11 5.18
C ILE A 74 -6.87 -2.08 5.20
N PRO A 75 -8.11 -2.47 5.56
CA PRO A 75 -9.22 -1.54 5.67
C PRO A 75 -8.91 -0.38 6.64
N ASN A 76 -9.27 0.86 6.30
CA ASN A 76 -8.97 2.00 7.19
C ASN A 76 -9.68 1.89 8.54
N ILE A 77 -10.79 1.15 8.62
CA ILE A 77 -11.46 0.86 9.90
C ILE A 77 -10.54 0.07 10.85
N ASP A 78 -9.74 -0.87 10.33
CA ASP A 78 -8.80 -1.67 11.12
C ASP A 78 -7.60 -0.81 11.54
N VAL A 79 -7.11 0.07 10.66
CA VAL A 79 -6.08 1.07 11.00
C VAL A 79 -6.56 1.96 12.14
N LYS A 80 -7.79 2.48 12.04
CA LYS A 80 -8.39 3.33 13.06
C LYS A 80 -8.56 2.61 14.40
N ASP A 81 -9.05 1.38 14.37
CA ASP A 81 -9.22 0.57 15.59
C ASP A 81 -7.87 0.31 16.26
N GLN A 82 -6.82 0.05 15.49
CA GLN A 82 -5.48 -0.17 16.02
C GLN A 82 -4.85 1.12 16.58
N MET A 83 -5.06 2.27 15.92
CA MET A 83 -4.68 3.58 16.46
C MET A 83 -5.35 3.85 17.80
N LEU A 84 -6.66 3.58 17.91
CA LEU A 84 -7.42 3.74 19.15
C LEU A 84 -6.94 2.80 20.25
N ALA A 85 -6.70 1.53 19.93
CA ALA A 85 -6.20 0.53 20.88
C ALA A 85 -4.84 0.93 21.49
N GLN A 86 -3.99 1.60 20.70
CA GLN A 86 -2.67 2.05 21.12
C GLN A 86 -2.64 3.51 21.63
N ASN A 87 -3.79 4.18 21.74
CA ASN A 87 -3.92 5.59 22.12
C ASN A 87 -3.06 6.55 21.26
N VAL A 88 -2.99 6.28 19.95
CA VAL A 88 -2.22 7.10 19.02
C VAL A 88 -3.03 8.32 18.61
N ASP A 89 -2.44 9.50 18.77
CA ASP A 89 -3.00 10.79 18.37
C ASP A 89 -2.23 11.35 17.16
N ILE A 90 -2.95 11.69 16.10
CA ILE A 90 -2.43 12.29 14.86
C ILE A 90 -1.71 13.62 15.13
N LYS A 91 -2.16 14.33 16.18
CA LYS A 91 -1.57 15.61 16.61
C LYS A 91 -0.27 15.43 17.38
N SER A 92 0.06 14.21 17.80
CA SER A 92 1.27 13.94 18.57
C SER A 92 2.53 14.27 17.76
N PRO A 93 3.56 14.87 18.39
CA PRO A 93 4.90 14.95 17.80
C PRO A 93 5.46 13.57 17.41
N SER A 94 5.11 12.51 18.17
CA SER A 94 5.54 11.13 17.92
C SER A 94 4.73 10.41 16.84
N TYR A 95 3.71 11.04 16.25
CA TYR A 95 2.76 10.36 15.38
C TYR A 95 3.44 9.54 14.26
N GLU A 96 4.50 10.07 13.64
CA GLU A 96 5.23 9.37 12.58
C GLU A 96 5.87 8.06 13.05
N THR A 97 6.46 8.03 14.25
CA THR A 97 7.01 6.78 14.82
C THR A 97 5.90 5.86 15.33
N ASP A 98 4.78 6.42 15.78
CA ASP A 98 3.64 5.65 16.28
C ASP A 98 2.95 4.90 15.13
N VAL A 99 2.80 5.52 13.95
CA VAL A 99 2.22 4.83 12.78
C VAL A 99 3.09 3.66 12.30
N TRP A 100 4.41 3.71 12.45
CA TRP A 100 5.28 2.57 12.12
C TRP A 100 4.97 1.38 13.03
N THR A 101 4.85 1.64 14.33
CA THR A 101 4.51 0.59 15.32
C THR A 101 3.12 -0.01 15.04
N ILE A 102 2.17 0.82 14.61
CA ILE A 102 0.84 0.34 14.22
C ILE A 102 0.92 -0.49 12.93
N ALA A 103 1.68 -0.06 11.93
CA ALA A 103 1.81 -0.76 10.66
C ALA A 103 2.43 -2.16 10.85
N GLU A 104 3.46 -2.27 11.70
CA GLU A 104 4.03 -3.55 12.11
C GLU A 104 2.98 -4.44 12.81
N ALA A 105 2.18 -3.88 13.71
CA ALA A 105 1.14 -4.62 14.42
C ALA A 105 -0.01 -5.09 13.51
N LEU A 106 -0.22 -4.42 12.37
CA LEU A 106 -1.17 -4.81 11.33
C LEU A 106 -0.55 -5.76 10.29
N GLU A 107 0.72 -6.16 10.47
CA GLU A 107 1.47 -6.99 9.53
C GLU A 107 1.53 -6.39 8.10
N ALA A 108 1.58 -5.06 8.02
CA ALA A 108 1.79 -4.36 6.76
C ALA A 108 3.21 -4.59 6.24
N ASP A 109 3.34 -4.76 4.93
CA ASP A 109 4.62 -4.77 4.23
C ASP A 109 5.04 -3.33 3.84
N LYS A 110 4.07 -2.49 3.50
CA LYS A 110 4.25 -1.07 3.17
C LYS A 110 3.18 -0.23 3.85
N MET A 111 3.45 1.05 4.04
CA MET A 111 2.41 1.99 4.45
C MET A 111 2.38 3.23 3.58
N ILE A 112 1.19 3.76 3.33
CA ILE A 112 0.97 5.08 2.74
C ILE A 112 0.82 6.06 3.90
N TRP A 113 1.70 7.05 3.93
CA TRP A 113 1.70 8.11 4.92
C TRP A 113 1.84 9.47 4.24
N GLY A 114 1.29 10.50 4.85
CA GLY A 114 1.33 11.83 4.26
C GLY A 114 1.25 12.94 5.29
N THR A 115 1.60 14.12 4.82
CA THR A 115 1.50 15.37 5.55
C THR A 115 0.82 16.43 4.69
N TYR A 116 0.15 17.37 5.35
CA TYR A 116 -0.37 18.53 4.66
C TYR A 116 -0.26 19.79 5.53
N TYR A 117 -0.29 20.93 4.85
CA TYR A 117 -0.57 22.21 5.49
C TYR A 117 -1.45 23.06 4.60
N VAL A 118 -2.16 24.00 5.20
CA VAL A 118 -3.03 24.93 4.48
C VAL A 118 -2.45 26.34 4.54
N LYS A 119 -2.39 27.00 3.39
CA LYS A 119 -1.95 28.39 3.30
C LYS A 119 -2.71 29.10 2.20
N TYR A 120 -3.29 30.26 2.49
CA TYR A 120 -4.10 31.04 1.54
C TYR A 120 -5.24 30.22 0.91
N ASN A 121 -5.95 29.44 1.74
CA ASN A 121 -7.00 28.52 1.31
C ASN A 121 -6.52 27.42 0.33
N LYS A 122 -5.22 27.16 0.32
CA LYS A 122 -4.62 26.10 -0.50
C LYS A 122 -3.96 25.04 0.35
N VAL A 123 -4.24 23.78 0.02
CA VAL A 123 -3.65 22.59 0.59
C VAL A 123 -2.37 22.24 -0.17
N PHE A 124 -1.30 22.04 0.58
CA PHE A 124 -0.03 21.51 0.10
C PHE A 124 0.15 20.15 0.72
N LEU A 125 0.15 19.10 -0.10
CA LEU A 125 0.25 17.70 0.32
C LEU A 125 1.61 17.14 -0.06
N LYS A 126 2.10 16.26 0.80
CA LYS A 126 3.19 15.33 0.51
C LYS A 126 2.76 13.95 0.97
N VAL A 127 2.80 12.97 0.08
CA VAL A 127 2.39 11.59 0.34
C VAL A 127 3.50 10.66 -0.12
N GLU A 128 3.85 9.71 0.73
CA GLU A 128 4.99 8.80 0.58
C GLU A 128 4.53 7.37 0.84
N ILE A 129 5.18 6.44 0.15
CA ILE A 129 5.11 5.00 0.47
C ILE A 129 6.33 4.69 1.31
N ILE A 130 6.14 4.14 2.51
CA ILE A 130 7.22 3.67 3.35
C ILE A 130 7.30 2.16 3.23
N ASP A 131 8.48 1.65 2.86
CA ASP A 131 8.78 0.23 2.89
C ASP A 131 9.22 -0.17 4.31
N LEU A 132 8.41 -1.01 4.96
CA LEU A 132 8.62 -1.37 6.37
C LEU A 132 9.75 -2.38 6.56
N SER A 133 10.23 -3.03 5.49
CA SER A 133 11.38 -3.94 5.59
C SER A 133 12.70 -3.19 5.80
N ILE A 134 12.77 -1.94 5.33
CA ILE A 134 13.96 -1.07 5.43
C ILE A 134 13.69 0.24 6.16
N ASN A 135 12.44 0.51 6.55
CA ASN A 135 11.98 1.74 7.21
C ASN A 135 12.40 3.01 6.47
N MET A 136 12.21 3.02 5.15
CA MET A 136 12.55 4.16 4.29
C MET A 136 11.42 4.49 3.31
N PRO A 137 11.23 5.78 2.98
CA PRO A 137 10.35 6.18 1.90
C PRO A 137 10.90 5.67 0.57
N ASP A 138 9.99 5.25 -0.30
CA ASP A 138 10.28 5.03 -1.71
C ASP A 138 10.55 6.40 -2.37
N PRO A 139 11.81 6.69 -2.77
CA PRO A 139 12.16 7.99 -3.31
C PRO A 139 11.61 8.24 -4.71
N ASP A 140 11.24 7.18 -5.44
CA ASP A 140 10.81 7.25 -6.83
C ASP A 140 9.28 7.42 -6.95
N HIS A 141 8.53 7.08 -5.90
CA HIS A 141 7.07 7.07 -5.88
C HIS A 141 6.50 7.96 -4.76
N VAL A 142 6.78 9.26 -4.87
CA VAL A 142 6.28 10.32 -3.97
C VAL A 142 5.27 11.18 -4.71
N ALA A 143 4.15 11.50 -4.06
CA ALA A 143 3.16 12.43 -4.57
C ALA A 143 3.21 13.76 -3.81
N GLU A 144 3.34 14.87 -4.54
CA GLU A 144 3.33 16.22 -3.97
C GLU A 144 2.34 17.13 -4.71
N SER A 145 1.56 17.90 -3.96
CA SER A 145 0.69 18.92 -4.53
C SER A 145 1.24 20.33 -4.30
N LYS A 146 1.15 21.17 -5.34
CA LYS A 146 1.61 22.58 -5.31
C LYS A 146 0.45 23.54 -5.13
N GLY A 147 -0.35 23.33 -4.09
CA GLY A 147 -1.41 24.25 -3.68
C GLY A 147 -2.72 24.03 -4.41
N LEU A 148 -3.47 23.03 -3.96
CA LEU A 148 -4.86 22.74 -4.35
C LEU A 148 -5.82 23.63 -3.55
N LEU A 149 -6.97 24.02 -4.09
CA LEU A 149 -7.99 24.64 -3.24
C LEU A 149 -8.44 23.64 -2.15
N TYR A 150 -8.69 24.12 -0.93
CA TYR A 150 -9.08 23.23 0.17
C TYR A 150 -10.30 22.37 -0.16
N GLU A 151 -11.32 22.97 -0.77
CA GLU A 151 -12.55 22.28 -1.20
C GLU A 151 -12.32 21.22 -2.29
N ASP A 152 -11.25 21.37 -3.07
CA ASP A 152 -10.88 20.45 -4.15
C ASP A 152 -9.82 19.45 -3.73
N ALA A 153 -9.29 19.54 -2.50
CA ALA A 153 -8.15 18.75 -2.09
C ALA A 153 -8.44 17.26 -2.24
N VAL A 154 -9.59 16.78 -1.74
CA VAL A 154 -9.98 15.37 -1.85
C VAL A 154 -10.19 14.93 -3.31
N ASN A 155 -10.53 15.84 -4.22
CA ASN A 155 -10.74 15.50 -5.63
C ASN A 155 -9.43 15.11 -6.35
N SER A 156 -8.26 15.47 -5.82
CA SER A 156 -6.97 15.06 -6.42
C SER A 156 -6.47 13.70 -5.94
N VAL A 157 -7.28 12.94 -5.20
CA VAL A 157 -6.91 11.58 -4.74
C VAL A 157 -6.54 10.67 -5.91
N SER A 158 -7.22 10.79 -7.06
CA SER A 158 -6.85 9.99 -8.23
C SER A 158 -5.44 10.29 -8.73
N ASP A 159 -5.05 11.55 -8.75
CA ASP A 159 -3.73 11.97 -9.24
C ASP A 159 -2.64 11.50 -8.29
N VAL A 160 -2.88 11.62 -6.97
CA VAL A 160 -2.01 11.06 -5.94
C VAL A 160 -1.90 9.55 -6.08
N GLY A 161 -3.03 8.86 -6.19
CA GLY A 161 -3.09 7.41 -6.35
C GLY A 161 -2.26 6.93 -7.54
N GLU A 162 -2.43 7.53 -8.72
CA GLU A 162 -1.67 7.17 -9.93
C GLU A 162 -0.15 7.32 -9.75
N MET A 163 0.31 8.34 -8.99
CA MET A 163 1.73 8.52 -8.70
C MET A 163 2.29 7.46 -7.74
N LEU A 164 1.46 7.00 -6.80
CA LEU A 164 1.85 5.99 -5.82
C LEU A 164 1.80 4.57 -6.38
N LEU A 165 0.86 4.27 -7.29
CA LEU A 165 0.57 2.92 -7.79
C LEU A 165 1.80 2.08 -8.15
N PRO A 166 2.83 2.59 -8.86
CA PRO A 166 3.97 1.77 -9.22
C PRO A 166 4.81 1.31 -8.02
N GLY A 167 4.84 2.08 -6.92
CA GLY A 167 5.58 1.76 -5.69
C GLY A 167 4.82 0.84 -4.71
N LEU A 168 3.52 0.60 -4.96
CA LEU A 168 2.69 -0.29 -4.14
C LEU A 168 2.87 -1.77 -4.48
N LYS A 169 3.46 -2.07 -5.63
CA LYS A 169 3.67 -3.44 -6.12
C LYS A 169 4.95 -4.05 -5.54
N TRP A 170 5.03 -5.38 -5.50
CA TRP A 170 6.27 -6.14 -5.22
C TRP A 170 7.02 -6.50 -6.50
#